data_AF-A0A0W0XVK3-F1
#
_entry.id   AF-A0A0W0XVK3-F1
#
_cell.length_a   1.000
_cell.length_b   1.000
_cell.length_c   1.000
_cell.angle_alpha   90.00
_cell.angle_beta   90.00
_cell.angle_gamma   90.00
#
_symmetry.space_group_name_H-M   'P 1'
#
loop_
_entity.id
_entity.type
_entity.pdbx_description
1 polymer ?
#
loop_
_entity_poly.entity_id
_entity_poly.type
_entity_poly.pdbx_seq_one_letter_code
_entity_poly.pdbx_strand_id
1 'polypeptide(L)'
;MKEKHQNLIKIGDRIRELRKAKGFSQEGIADAAAMGRTYMGRVERGEQNISIQNLIQIAFALNVSVGELIPPLNELQNPAHSGSAN
;
A
#
# COMPACT_ATOMS: atom_id res chain seq x y z
N MET A 1 2.83 12.52 17.45
CA MET A 1 2.08 11.90 16.32
C MET A 1 3.10 11.48 15.29
N LYS A 2 3.04 10.24 14.75
CA LYS A 2 4.01 9.81 13.72
C LYS A 2 3.76 10.64 12.45
N GLU A 3 4.83 11.16 11.88
CA GLU A 3 4.81 11.86 10.59
C GLU A 3 4.08 11.01 9.56
N LYS A 4 2.97 11.54 9.00
CA LYS A 4 2.20 10.85 7.97
C LYS A 4 3.02 10.88 6.69
N HIS A 5 3.58 9.73 6.32
CA HIS A 5 4.33 9.61 5.07
C HIS A 5 3.34 9.60 3.92
N GLN A 6 3.20 10.73 3.21
CA GLN A 6 2.20 10.90 2.16
C GLN A 6 2.27 9.81 1.07
N ASN A 7 3.50 9.38 0.72
CA ASN A 7 3.71 8.28 -0.23
C ASN A 7 3.16 6.94 0.27
N LEU A 8 3.31 6.62 1.57
CA LEU A 8 2.78 5.39 2.13
C LEU A 8 1.24 5.40 2.15
N ILE A 9 0.63 6.56 2.39
CA ILE A 9 -0.83 6.73 2.31
C ILE A 9 -1.29 6.46 0.87
N LYS A 10 -0.64 7.08 -0.12
CA LYS A 10 -0.97 6.90 -1.54
C LYS A 10 -0.84 5.45 -1.99
N ILE A 11 0.23 4.75 -1.60
CA ILE A 11 0.41 3.32 -1.88
C ILE A 11 -0.68 2.50 -1.16
N GLY A 12 -0.94 2.78 0.12
CA GLY A 12 -1.97 2.09 0.89
C GLY A 12 -3.37 2.24 0.30
N ASP A 13 -3.72 3.44 -0.17
CA ASP A 13 -4.98 3.71 -0.85
C ASP A 13 -5.07 2.95 -2.17
N ARG A 14 -3.99 2.89 -2.96
CA ARG A 14 -3.95 2.12 -4.21
C ARG A 14 -4.19 0.62 -3.99
N ILE A 15 -3.55 0.05 -2.96
CA ILE A 15 -3.78 -1.35 -2.55
C ILE A 15 -5.24 -1.55 -2.16
N ARG A 16 -5.81 -0.61 -1.38
CA ARG A 16 -7.23 -0.67 -0.95
C ARG A 16 -8.20 -0.64 -2.13
N GLU A 17 -7.96 0.22 -3.11
CA GLU A 17 -8.77 0.31 -4.32
C GLU A 17 -8.80 -1.01 -5.07
N LEU A 18 -7.63 -1.57 -5.37
CA LEU A 18 -7.51 -2.84 -6.09
C LEU A 18 -8.12 -3.99 -5.31
N ARG A 19 -7.92 -4.04 -3.99
CA ARG A 19 -8.56 -5.03 -3.13
C ARG A 19 -10.08 -4.98 -3.23
N LYS A 20 -10.67 -3.78 -3.11
CA LYS A 20 -12.11 -3.59 -3.23
C LYS A 20 -12.62 -3.96 -4.62
N ALA A 21 -11.90 -3.58 -5.67
CA ALA A 21 -12.25 -3.93 -7.05
C ALA A 21 -12.25 -5.45 -7.30
N LYS A 22 -11.40 -6.20 -6.58
CA LYS A 22 -11.34 -7.67 -6.60
C LYS A 22 -12.33 -8.33 -5.62
N GLY A 23 -13.14 -7.55 -4.89
CA GLY A 23 -14.16 -8.07 -3.98
C GLY A 23 -13.63 -8.62 -2.65
N PHE A 24 -12.35 -8.39 -2.31
CA PHE A 24 -11.78 -8.89 -1.07
C PHE A 24 -12.09 -7.99 0.13
N SER A 25 -12.39 -8.60 1.27
CA SER A 25 -12.30 -7.94 2.58
C SER A 25 -10.83 -7.79 3.00
N GLN A 26 -10.53 -6.97 4.01
CA GLN A 26 -9.15 -6.87 4.54
C GLN A 26 -8.66 -8.19 5.12
N GLU A 27 -9.56 -8.97 5.73
CA GLU A 27 -9.26 -10.30 6.25
C GLU A 27 -9.01 -11.28 5.11
N GLY A 28 -9.91 -11.33 4.13
CA GLY A 28 -9.79 -12.23 2.99
C GLY A 28 -8.52 -12.03 2.17
N ILE A 29 -8.10 -10.77 1.93
CA ILE A 29 -6.81 -10.57 1.23
C ILE A 29 -5.61 -10.89 2.11
N ALA A 30 -5.72 -10.66 3.43
CA ALA A 30 -4.62 -10.91 4.34
C ALA A 30 -4.35 -12.41 4.43
N ASP A 31 -5.41 -13.22 4.53
CA ASP A 31 -5.31 -14.67 4.49
C ASP A 31 -4.72 -15.15 3.15
N ALA A 32 -5.22 -14.64 2.03
CA ALA A 32 -4.71 -14.97 0.69
C ALA A 32 -3.23 -14.57 0.48
N ALA A 33 -2.78 -13.49 1.12
CA ALA A 33 -1.40 -13.03 1.07
C ALA A 33 -0.50 -13.64 2.16
N ALA A 34 -1.02 -14.57 2.99
CA ALA A 34 -0.34 -15.12 4.16
C ALA A 34 0.17 -14.04 5.15
N MET A 35 -0.68 -13.04 5.43
CA MET A 35 -0.41 -11.89 6.29
C MET A 35 -1.46 -11.76 7.39
N GLY A 36 -1.14 -11.01 8.45
CA GLY A 36 -2.11 -10.64 9.46
C GLY A 36 -3.07 -9.54 8.99
N ARG A 37 -4.39 -9.70 9.22
CA ARG A 37 -5.42 -8.67 8.97
C ARG A 37 -5.04 -7.29 9.51
N THR A 38 -4.50 -7.23 10.73
CA THR A 38 -4.06 -5.96 11.34
C THR A 38 -2.90 -5.32 10.58
N TYR A 39 -1.97 -6.12 10.07
CA TYR A 39 -0.87 -5.64 9.23
C TYR A 39 -1.41 -5.06 7.92
N MET A 40 -2.30 -5.79 7.23
CA MET A 40 -2.97 -5.32 6.02
C MET A 40 -3.70 -3.98 6.26
N GLY A 41 -4.43 -3.85 7.36
CA GLY A 41 -5.10 -2.60 7.72
C GLY A 41 -4.12 -1.43 7.95
N ARG A 42 -2.96 -1.68 8.56
CA ARG A 42 -1.92 -0.65 8.76
C ARG A 42 -1.26 -0.24 7.44
N VAL A 43 -1.02 -1.20 6.55
CA VAL A 43 -0.51 -0.94 5.18
C VAL A 43 -1.47 -0.02 4.44
N GLU A 44 -2.76 -0.35 4.40
CA GLU A 44 -3.74 0.49 3.68
C GLU A 44 -3.92 1.89 4.28
N ARG A 45 -3.58 2.11 5.55
CA ARG A 45 -3.62 3.44 6.18
C ARG A 45 -2.29 4.20 6.05
N GLY A 46 -1.30 3.65 5.36
CA GLY A 46 0.04 4.24 5.25
C GLY A 46 0.83 4.25 6.56
N GLU A 47 0.44 3.42 7.53
CA GLU A 47 1.09 3.30 8.84
C GLU A 47 2.27 2.31 8.83
N GLN A 48 2.51 1.65 7.70
CA GLN A 48 3.60 0.71 7.48
C GLN A 48 4.34 0.99 6.18
N ASN A 49 5.66 1.06 6.30
CA ASN A 49 6.56 0.95 5.15
C ASN A 49 6.64 -0.53 4.76
N ILE A 50 5.84 -0.91 3.77
CA ILE A 50 5.74 -2.30 3.31
C ILE A 50 7.05 -2.72 2.61
N SER A 51 7.52 -3.93 2.88
CA SER A 51 8.66 -4.48 2.15
C SER A 51 8.25 -4.87 0.72
N ILE A 52 9.21 -4.88 -0.21
CA ILE A 52 8.94 -5.34 -1.58
C ILE A 52 8.44 -6.79 -1.61
N GLN A 53 8.94 -7.67 -0.74
CA GLN A 53 8.46 -9.06 -0.64
C GLN A 53 6.96 -9.12 -0.29
N ASN A 54 6.54 -8.33 0.70
CA ASN A 54 5.12 -8.27 1.08
C ASN A 54 4.28 -7.64 -0.05
N LEU A 55 4.80 -6.61 -0.72
CA LEU A 55 4.11 -6.01 -1.87
C LEU A 55 3.89 -7.05 -3.00
N ILE A 56 4.90 -7.88 -3.28
CA ILE A 56 4.80 -8.98 -4.26
C ILE A 56 3.74 -10.01 -3.83
N GLN A 57 3.70 -10.39 -2.55
CA GLN A 57 2.67 -11.32 -2.03
C GLN A 57 1.26 -10.77 -2.22
N ILE A 58 1.05 -9.47 -1.95
CA ILE A 58 -0.24 -8.81 -2.20
C ILE A 58 -0.58 -8.82 -3.69
N ALA A 59 0.39 -8.60 -4.58
CA ALA A 59 0.17 -8.63 -6.03
C ALA A 59 -0.28 -10.01 -6.50
N PHE A 60 0.36 -11.08 -6.01
CA PHE A 60 -0.08 -12.46 -6.27
C PHE A 60 -1.50 -12.72 -5.75
N ALA A 61 -1.80 -12.31 -4.52
CA ALA A 61 -3.12 -12.52 -3.92
C ALA A 61 -4.25 -11.75 -4.65
N LEU A 62 -3.95 -10.57 -5.20
CA LEU A 62 -4.89 -9.77 -6.00
C LEU A 62 -4.94 -10.17 -7.49
N ASN A 63 -3.99 -11.02 -7.93
CA ASN A 63 -3.76 -11.36 -9.33
C ASN A 63 -3.63 -10.08 -10.21
N VAL A 64 -2.63 -9.28 -9.89
CA VAL A 64 -2.25 -8.04 -10.60
C VAL A 64 -0.73 -7.98 -10.70
N SER A 65 -0.20 -7.12 -11.58
CA SER A 65 1.22 -6.81 -11.60
C SER A 65 1.62 -5.99 -10.37
N VAL A 66 2.85 -6.16 -9.88
CA VAL A 66 3.36 -5.42 -8.72
C VAL A 66 3.33 -3.91 -8.95
N GLY A 67 3.56 -3.46 -10.20
CA GLY A 67 3.52 -2.06 -10.56
C GLY A 67 2.14 -1.42 -10.39
N GLU A 68 1.06 -2.18 -10.53
CA GLU A 68 -0.30 -1.66 -10.32
C GLU A 68 -0.59 -1.28 -8.87
N LEU A 69 0.14 -1.86 -7.91
CA LEU A 69 0.03 -1.54 -6.48
C LEU A 69 0.66 -0.19 -6.13
N ILE A 70 1.44 0.38 -7.04
CA ILE A 70 2.14 1.65 -6.84
C ILE A 70 1.44 2.72 -7.69
N PRO A 71 1.06 3.87 -7.10
CA PRO A 71 0.55 4.99 -7.86
C PRO A 71 1.56 5.48 -8.92
N PRO A 72 1.10 6.12 -9.99
CA PRO A 72 1.99 6.76 -10.95
C PRO A 72 2.91 7.79 -10.27
N LEU A 73 4.12 7.96 -10.83
CA LEU A 73 5.17 8.79 -10.21
C LEU A 73 4.74 10.24 -9.96
N ASN A 74 3.87 10.80 -10.80
CA ASN A 74 3.34 12.17 -10.65
C ASN A 74 2.42 12.36 -9.44
N GLU A 75 1.95 11.28 -8.81
CA GLU A 75 1.17 11.30 -7.57
C GLU A 75 2.02 11.08 -6.31
N LEU A 76 3.30 10.75 -6.49
CA LEU A 76 4.24 10.49 -5.41
C LEU A 76 5.11 11.74 -5.17
N GLN A 77 5.43 11.98 -3.90
CA GLN A 77 6.35 13.03 -3.50
C GLN A 77 7.78 12.50 -3.55
N ASN A 78 8.73 13.34 -3.98
CA ASN A 78 10.13 13.00 -3.87
C ASN A 78 10.56 13.05 -2.38
N PRO A 79 10.95 11.92 -1.76
CA PRO A 79 11.35 11.90 -0.36
C PRO A 79 12.61 12.73 -0.06
N ALA A 80 13.41 13.08 -1.07
CA ALA A 80 14.57 13.96 -0.92
C ALA A 80 14.22 15.46 -0.89
N HIS A 81 12.97 15.85 -1.18
CA HIS A 81 12.55 17.26 -1.27
C HIS A 81 11.47 17.67 -0.26
N SER A 82 11.22 16.89 0.79
CA SER A 82 10.24 17.20 1.84
C SER A 82 10.63 18.39 2.76
N GLY A 83 11.72 19.10 2.47
CA GLY A 83 12.26 20.19 3.30
C GLY A 83 12.35 21.58 2.63
N SER A 84 11.72 21.81 1.48
CA SER A 84 11.74 23.15 0.85
C SER A 84 10.38 23.55 0.29
N ALA A 85 9.49 23.94 1.19
CA ALA A 85 8.43 24.90 0.89
C ALA A 85 8.25 25.74 2.16
N ASN A 86 8.40 27.06 1.99
CA ASN A 86 8.36 28.12 3.00
C ASN A 86 7.23 27.98 4.03
#